data_AF-A0A2M8PKB9-F1
#
_entry.id   AF-A0A2M8PKB9-F1
#
_cell.length_a   1.000
_cell.length_b   1.000
_cell.length_c   1.000
_cell.angle_alpha   90.00
_cell.angle_beta   90.00
_cell.angle_gamma   90.00
#
_symmetry.space_group_name_H-M   'P 1'
#
loop_
_entity.id
_entity.type
_entity.pdbx_description
1 polymer ?
#
loop_
_entity_poly.entity_id
_entity_poly.type
_entity_poly.pdbx_seq_one_letter_code
_entity_poly.pdbx_strand_id
1 'polypeptide(L)'
;MGHRMQIKAWLYFWALGLIWGSSFLFIRVGVSELHPFHVVLIRTGIAAVGLCLVIILGRKRIPRDKGLLIKIALVGLGNVAIPFTLISWGEQSID
;
A
#
# COMPACT_ATOMS: atom_id res chain seq x y z
N MET A 1 2.38 -27.39 -23.50
CA MET A 1 1.70 -26.20 -22.94
C MET A 1 2.23 -25.73 -21.57
N GLY A 2 2.97 -26.54 -20.80
CA GLY A 2 3.45 -26.17 -19.45
C GLY A 2 4.55 -25.09 -19.36
N HIS A 3 5.43 -24.95 -20.37
CA HIS A 3 6.56 -24.01 -20.31
C HIS A 3 6.16 -22.53 -20.41
N ARG A 4 5.10 -22.20 -21.17
CA ARG A 4 4.56 -20.83 -21.27
C ARG A 4 3.89 -20.34 -19.97
N MET A 5 3.36 -21.25 -19.16
CA MET A 5 2.77 -20.93 -17.85
C MET A 5 3.85 -20.54 -16.85
N GLN A 6 5.00 -21.25 -16.86
CA GLN A 6 6.13 -20.94 -15.98
C GLN A 6 6.74 -19.58 -16.27
N ILE A 7 7.01 -19.24 -17.54
CA ILE A 7 7.58 -17.92 -17.89
C ILE A 7 6.69 -16.77 -17.44
N LYS A 8 5.36 -16.91 -17.60
CA LYS A 8 4.40 -15.92 -17.09
C LYS A 8 4.44 -15.83 -15.57
N ALA A 9 4.51 -16.97 -14.86
CA ALA A 9 4.61 -16.98 -13.39
C ALA A 9 5.90 -16.31 -12.89
N TRP A 10 7.04 -16.58 -13.53
CA TRP A 10 8.31 -15.94 -13.21
C TRP A 10 8.29 -14.44 -13.52
N LEU A 11 7.67 -14.02 -14.63
CA LEU A 11 7.46 -12.61 -14.94
C LEU A 11 6.61 -11.92 -13.88
N TYR A 12 5.50 -12.54 -13.45
CA TYR A 12 4.70 -11.99 -12.35
C TYR A 12 5.47 -11.93 -11.04
N PHE A 13 6.31 -12.94 -10.74
CA PHE A 13 7.16 -12.96 -9.55
C PHE A 13 8.15 -11.80 -9.53
N TRP A 14 8.88 -11.59 -10.62
CA TRP A 14 9.81 -10.47 -10.76
C TRP A 14 9.11 -9.11 -10.74
N ALA A 15 7.97 -8.98 -11.42
CA ALA A 15 7.17 -7.77 -11.39
C ALA A 15 6.68 -7.46 -9.97
N LEU A 16 6.18 -8.47 -9.24
CA LEU A 16 5.78 -8.31 -7.84
C LEU A 16 6.97 -7.86 -6.98
N GLY A 17 8.11 -8.53 -7.13
CA GLY A 17 9.34 -8.22 -6.41
C GLY A 17 9.85 -6.81 -6.68
N LEU A 18 9.77 -6.34 -7.92
CA LEU A 18 10.14 -4.96 -8.28
C LEU A 18 9.14 -3.95 -7.74
N ILE A 19 7.83 -4.21 -7.80
CA ILE A 19 6.81 -3.30 -7.25
C ILE A 19 6.95 -3.18 -5.73
N TRP A 20 7.11 -4.31 -5.05
CA TRP A 20 7.29 -4.33 -3.59
C TRP A 20 8.67 -3.78 -3.18
N GLY A 21 9.74 -4.17 -3.86
CA GLY A 21 11.11 -3.73 -3.56
C GLY A 21 11.36 -2.25 -3.86
N SER A 22 10.86 -1.73 -4.99
CA SER A 22 10.97 -0.30 -5.32
C SER A 22 10.18 0.57 -4.34
N SER A 23 9.04 0.09 -3.82
CA SER A 23 8.30 0.79 -2.76
C SER A 23 9.17 1.03 -1.53
N PHE A 24 10.00 0.06 -1.12
CA PHE A 24 10.95 0.24 -0.02
C PHE A 24 12.08 1.19 -0.36
N LEU A 25 12.57 1.19 -1.60
CA LEU A 25 13.60 2.12 -2.06
C LEU A 25 13.10 3.58 -2.02
N PHE A 26 11.89 3.82 -2.52
CA PHE A 26 11.23 5.13 -2.46
C PHE A 26 10.95 5.58 -1.02
N ILE A 27 10.57 4.65 -0.14
CA ILE A 27 10.41 4.93 1.30
C ILE A 27 11.75 5.34 1.91
N ARG A 28 12.85 4.62 1.62
CA ARG A 28 14.17 4.93 2.17
C ARG A 28 14.71 6.28 1.68
N VAL A 29 14.42 6.65 0.44
CA VAL A 29 14.74 7.97 -0.14
C VAL A 29 13.84 9.08 0.42
N GLY A 30 12.61 8.77 0.84
CA GLY A 30 11.69 9.74 1.46
C GLY A 30 11.89 9.91 2.98
N VAL A 31 12.37 8.87 3.68
CA VAL A 31 12.61 8.86 5.14
C VAL A 31 13.80 9.73 5.54
N SER A 32 14.73 10.04 4.63
CA SER A 32 15.94 10.82 4.97
C SER A 32 15.67 12.25 5.43
N GLU A 33 14.46 12.79 5.25
CA GLU A 33 14.09 14.14 5.72
C GLU A 33 12.74 14.25 6.44
N LEU A 34 11.92 13.18 6.48
CA LEU A 34 10.52 13.26 6.91
C LEU A 34 10.21 12.23 8.00
N HIS A 35 9.56 12.70 9.07
CA HIS A 35 9.05 11.90 10.19
C HIS A 35 8.29 10.64 9.69
N PRO A 36 8.42 9.46 10.32
CA PRO A 36 7.83 8.19 9.85
C PRO A 36 6.34 8.29 9.49
N PHE A 37 5.61 9.13 10.23
CA PHE A 37 4.20 9.42 9.98
C PHE A 37 3.91 10.02 8.58
N HIS A 38 4.77 10.93 8.09
CA HIS A 38 4.62 11.53 6.76
C HIS A 38 4.79 10.51 5.65
N VAL A 39 5.69 9.54 5.83
CA VAL A 39 5.94 8.48 4.86
C VAL A 39 4.72 7.57 4.73
N VAL A 40 4.10 7.21 5.86
CA VAL A 40 2.85 6.43 5.88
C VAL A 40 1.69 7.20 5.24
N LEU A 41 1.59 8.51 5.53
CA LEU A 41 0.58 9.39 4.93
C LEU A 41 0.74 9.51 3.41
N ILE A 42 1.94 9.80 2.92
CA ILE A 42 2.22 9.92 1.49
C ILE A 42 1.93 8.60 0.78
N ARG A 43 2.41 7.47 1.34
CA ARG A 43 2.19 6.14 0.76
C ARG A 43 0.70 5.81 0.66
N THR A 44 -0.03 6.01 1.76
CA THR A 44 -1.48 5.73 1.81
C THR A 44 -2.27 6.70 0.93
N GLY A 45 -1.82 7.97 0.85
CA GLY A 45 -2.40 8.99 -0.02
C GLY A 45 -2.24 8.67 -1.51
N ILE A 46 -1.04 8.27 -1.94
CA ILE A 46 -0.79 7.82 -3.32
C ILE A 46 -1.65 6.58 -3.64
N ALA A 47 -1.74 5.62 -2.72
CA ALA A 47 -2.59 4.44 -2.90
C ALA A 47 -4.09 4.81 -3.03
N ALA A 48 -4.57 5.76 -2.22
CA ALA A 48 -5.94 6.25 -2.29
C ALA A 48 -6.22 6.98 -3.62
N VAL A 49 -5.30 7.82 -4.09
CA VAL A 49 -5.41 8.48 -5.40
C VAL A 49 -5.43 7.45 -6.54
N GLY A 50 -4.55 6.45 -6.49
CA GLY A 50 -4.52 5.36 -7.46
C GLY A 50 -5.83 4.56 -7.48
N LEU A 51 -6.37 4.25 -6.30
CA LEU A 51 -7.67 3.58 -6.18
C LEU A 51 -8.81 4.43 -6.77
N CYS A 52 -8.84 5.73 -6.48
CA CYS A 52 -9.80 6.66 -7.07
C CYS A 52 -9.70 6.68 -8.60
N LEU A 53 -8.48 6.76 -9.15
CA LEU A 53 -8.23 6.68 -10.60
C LEU A 53 -8.77 5.38 -11.21
N VAL A 54 -8.50 4.23 -10.58
CA VAL A 54 -9.02 2.93 -11.04
C VAL A 54 -10.54 2.88 -10.99
N ILE A 55 -11.18 3.45 -9.96
CA ILE A 55 -12.64 3.51 -9.84
C ILE A 55 -13.23 4.38 -10.95
N ILE A 56 -12.66 5.55 -11.20
CA ILE A 56 -13.10 6.50 -12.23
C ILE A 56 -12.94 5.89 -13.63
N LEU A 57 -11.74 5.39 -13.95
CA LEU A 57 -11.41 4.79 -15.25
C LEU A 57 -12.19 3.49 -15.48
N GLY A 58 -12.37 2.67 -14.44
CA GLY A 58 -13.15 1.45 -14.50
C GLY A 58 -14.67 1.66 -14.49
N ARG A 59 -15.14 2.91 -14.37
CA ARG A 59 -16.55 3.30 -14.21
C ARG A 59 -17.28 2.47 -13.15
N LYS A 60 -16.56 1.99 -12.14
CA LYS A 60 -17.12 1.16 -11.07
C LYS A 60 -17.83 2.07 -10.09
N ARG A 61 -19.03 1.66 -9.64
CA ARG A 61 -19.73 2.40 -8.59
C ARG A 61 -18.98 2.21 -7.27
N ILE A 62 -18.66 3.32 -6.61
CA ILE A 62 -18.17 3.30 -5.23
C ILE A 62 -19.25 2.61 -4.39
N PRO A 63 -18.92 1.56 -3.63
CA PRO A 63 -19.88 0.93 -2.76
C PRO A 63 -20.35 1.96 -1.73
N ARG A 64 -21.63 2.34 -1.78
CA ARG A 64 -22.25 3.28 -0.83
C ARG A 64 -22.82 2.59 0.41
N ASP A 65 -22.68 1.27 0.48
CA ASP A 65 -23.08 0.49 1.64
C ASP A 65 -22.18 0.83 2.83
N LYS A 66 -22.77 1.44 3.87
CA LYS A 66 -22.03 1.86 5.07
C LYS A 66 -21.38 0.66 5.77
N GLY A 67 -22.00 -0.51 5.75
CA GLY A 67 -21.45 -1.73 6.35
C GLY A 67 -20.17 -2.20 5.66
N LEU A 68 -20.15 -2.18 4.33
CA LEU A 68 -18.97 -2.52 3.53
C LEU A 68 -17.85 -1.48 3.69
N LEU A 69 -18.19 -0.19 3.71
CA LEU A 69 -17.23 0.89 3.98
C LEU A 69 -16.57 0.73 5.35
N ILE A 70 -17.33 0.40 6.39
CA ILE A 70 -16.79 0.14 7.73
C ILE A 70 -15.87 -1.09 7.71
N LYS A 71 -16.25 -2.18 7.04
CA LYS A 71 -15.40 -3.37 6.92
C LYS A 71 -14.07 -3.06 6.23
N ILE A 72 -14.11 -2.29 5.14
CA ILE A 72 -12.90 -1.85 4.41
C ILE A 72 -12.03 -0.96 5.32
N ALA A 73 -12.64 -0.03 6.05
CA ALA A 73 -11.93 0.85 6.99
C ALA A 73 -11.28 0.05 8.13
N LEU A 74 -11.98 -0.93 8.71
CA LEU A 74 -11.45 -1.80 9.76
C LEU A 74 -10.23 -2.61 9.29
N VAL A 75 -10.29 -3.16 8.07
CA VAL A 75 -9.16 -3.87 7.48
C VAL A 75 -7.97 -2.92 7.24
N GLY A 76 -8.22 -1.72 6.72
CA GLY A 76 -7.17 -0.72 6.53
C GLY A 76 -6.53 -0.26 7.83
N LEU A 77 -7.35 -0.03 8.87
CA LEU A 77 -6.88 0.34 10.20
C LEU A 77 -6.03 -0.78 10.83
N GLY A 78 -6.54 -2.01 10.86
CA GLY A 78 -5.86 -3.14 11.48
C GLY A 78 -4.58 -3.56 10.75
N ASN A 79 -4.55 -3.44 9.42
CA ASN A 79 -3.45 -3.98 8.61
C ASN A 79 -2.38 -2.94 8.25
N VAL A 80 -2.72 -1.66 8.29
CA VAL A 80 -1.81 -0.57 7.90
C VAL A 80 -1.72 0.47 9.01
N ALA A 81 -2.81 1.17 9.33
CA ALA A 81 -2.71 2.36 10.18
C ALA A 81 -2.19 2.06 11.59
N ILE A 82 -2.74 1.05 12.27
CA ILE A 82 -2.34 0.66 13.61
C ILE A 82 -0.88 0.17 13.63
N PRO A 83 -0.48 -0.86 12.87
CA PRO A 83 0.89 -1.38 12.95
C PRO A 83 1.94 -0.35 12.56
N PHE A 84 1.73 0.43 11.49
CA PHE A 84 2.70 1.45 11.09
C PHE A 84 2.81 2.59 12.10
N THR A 85 1.70 3.00 12.74
CA THR A 85 1.73 4.01 13.79
C THR A 85 2.43 3.49 15.05
N LEU A 86 2.15 2.24 15.46
CA LEU A 86 2.81 1.61 16.61
C LEU A 86 4.32 1.48 16.41
N ILE A 87 4.75 1.07 15.21
CA ILE A 87 6.19 0.96 14.87
C ILE A 87 6.85 2.34 14.92
N SER A 88 6.21 3.35 14.32
CA SER A 88 6.72 4.73 14.32
C SER A 88 6.84 5.29 15.74
N TRP A 89 5.87 4.99 16.60
CA TRP A 89 5.89 5.40 18.01
C TRP A 89 6.98 4.68 18.82
N GLY A 90 7.21 3.40 18.52
CA GLY A 90 8.33 2.64 19.08
C GLY A 90 9.69 3.23 18.72
N GLU A 91 9.89 3.65 17.47
CA GLU A 91 11.14 4.32 17.05
C GLU A 91 11.36 5.66 17.76
N GLN A 92 10.31 6.45 18.01
CA GLN A 92 10.45 7.71 18.76
C GLN A 92 10.69 7.53 20.26
N SER A 93 10.36 6.38 20.84
CA SER A 93 10.39 6.17 22.29
C SER A 93 11.66 5.48 22.79
N ILE A 94 12.48 4.94 21.89
CA ILE A 94 13.69 4.17 22.22
C ILE A 94 14.99 4.93 21.90
N ASP A 95 14.90 6.13 21.31
CA ASP A 95 16.02 7.10 21.25
C ASP A 95 16.10 7.96 22.53
#